data_AF-A0A6V7KND9-F1
#
_entry.id   AF-A0A6V7KND9-F1
#
_cell.length_a   1.000
_cell.length_b   1.000
_cell.length_c   1.000
_cell.angle_alpha   90.00
_cell.angle_beta   90.00
_cell.angle_gamma   90.00
#
_symmetry.space_group_name_H-M   'P 1'
#
loop_
_entity.id
_entity.type
_entity.pdbx_description
1 polymer ?
#
loop_
_entity_poly.entity_id
_entity_poly.type
_entity_poly.pdbx_seq_one_letter_code
_entity_poly.pdbx_strand_id
1 'polypeptide(L)' 'SLWNDTMVDKLKNDLLTNYDQNTRPAHHLNTTQVYIGMHPYYISI' A
#
# COMPACT_ATOMS: atom_id res chain seq x y z
N SER A 1 -18.51 -2.54 21.74
CA SER A 1 -17.11 -2.11 21.79
C SER A 1 -17.10 -0.62 22.09
N LEU A 2 -16.49 -0.17 23.19
CA LEU A 2 -16.50 1.23 23.65
C LEU A 2 -15.33 2.01 23.03
N TRP A 3 -15.14 1.88 21.73
CA TRP A 3 -14.16 2.64 20.95
C TRP A 3 -14.92 3.24 19.78
N ASN A 4 -15.03 4.57 19.76
CA ASN A 4 -15.60 5.26 18.61
C ASN A 4 -14.57 5.21 17.48
N ASP A 5 -14.95 4.60 16.35
CA ASP A 5 -14.11 4.58 15.16
C ASP A 5 -13.71 6.00 14.77
N THR A 6 -12.41 6.22 14.64
CA THR A 6 -11.89 7.47 14.14
C THR A 6 -12.20 7.58 12.64
N MET A 7 -12.15 8.80 12.10
CA MET A 7 -12.26 8.99 10.65
C MET A 7 -11.19 8.22 9.86
N VAL A 8 -10.02 7.99 10.48
CA VAL A 8 -8.93 7.19 9.89
C VAL A 8 -9.31 5.72 9.83
N ASP A 9 -10.00 5.20 10.83
CA ASP A 9 -10.43 3.79 10.86
C ASP A 9 -11.49 3.52 9.78
N LYS A 10 -12.43 4.45 9.63
CA LYS A 10 -13.43 4.40 8.54
C LYS A 10 -12.77 4.44 7.17
N LEU A 11 -11.84 5.37 6.95
CA LEU A 11 -11.10 5.48 5.68
C LEU A 11 -10.32 4.21 5.35
N LYS A 12 -9.67 3.59 6.33
CA LYS A 12 -8.95 2.31 6.12
C LYS A 12 -9.91 1.20 5.70
N ASN A 13 -11.05 1.07 6.37
CA ASN A 13 -12.06 0.08 6.00
C ASN A 13 -12.57 0.33 4.59
N ASP A 14 -12.91 1.57 4.24
CA ASP A 14 -13.41 1.92 2.91
C ASP A 14 -12.39 1.61 1.81
N LEU A 15 -11.10 1.88 2.05
CA LEU A 15 -10.03 1.60 1.09
C LEU A 15 -9.74 0.10 0.92
N LEU A 16 -9.87 -0.69 1.98
CA LEU A 16 -9.38 -2.07 2.01
C LEU A 16 -10.47 -3.13 1.87
N THR A 17 -11.75 -2.80 2.09
CA THR A 17 -12.85 -3.79 2.11
C THR A 17 -12.95 -4.61 0.81
N ASN A 18 -12.67 -3.99 -0.34
CA ASN A 18 -12.75 -4.65 -1.65
C ASN A 18 -11.41 -4.61 -2.41
N TYR A 19 -10.29 -4.38 -1.71
CA TYR A 19 -8.99 -4.32 -2.33
C TYR A 19 -8.48 -5.73 -2.65
N ASP A 20 -8.30 -6.05 -3.94
CA ASP A 20 -7.67 -7.29 -4.37
C ASP A 20 -6.15 -7.15 -4.42
N GLN A 21 -5.48 -7.78 -3.44
CA GLN A 21 -4.01 -7.81 -3.34
C GLN A 21 -3.30 -8.56 -4.48
N ASN A 22 -4.01 -9.46 -5.18
CA ASN A 22 -3.42 -10.23 -6.28
C ASN A 22 -3.47 -9.47 -7.60
N THR A 23 -4.24 -8.39 -7.66
CA THR A 23 -4.36 -7.56 -8.85
C THR A 23 -3.27 -6.48 -8.86
N ARG A 24 -2.45 -6.46 -9.92
CA ARG A 24 -1.48 -5.38 -10.15
C ARG A 24 -2.22 -4.06 -10.35
N PRO A 25 -1.75 -2.92 -9.78
CA PRO A 25 -2.31 -1.61 -10.07
C PRO A 25 -2.33 -1.33 -11.58
N ALA A 26 -3.53 -1.27 -12.16
CA ALA A 26 -3.74 -1.11 -13.59
C ALA A 26 -4.23 0.32 -13.89
N HIS A 27 -3.32 1.21 -14.26
CA HIS A 27 -3.68 2.52 -14.83
C HIS A 27 -3.65 2.42 -16.36
N HIS A 28 -4.62 1.74 -16.99
CA HIS A 28 -4.81 1.68 -18.45
C HIS A 28 -3.59 1.23 -19.29
N LEU A 29 -2.48 0.86 -18.63
CA LEU A 29 -1.16 0.59 -19.16
C LEU A 29 -0.70 -0.75 -18.60
N ASN A 30 0.05 -1.51 -19.40
CA ASN A 30 0.52 -2.84 -19.03
C ASN A 30 1.77 -2.82 -18.13
N THR A 31 2.23 -1.65 -17.68
CA THR A 31 3.45 -1.47 -16.91
C THR A 31 3.18 -0.69 -15.63
N THR A 32 3.84 -1.10 -14.54
CA THR A 32 3.86 -0.37 -13.27
C THR A 32 5.28 0.09 -13.04
N GLN A 33 5.48 1.41 -12.96
CA GLN A 33 6.79 1.98 -12.65
C GLN A 33 6.96 2.00 -11.13
N VAL A 34 8.04 1.37 -10.66
CA VAL A 34 8.35 1.28 -9.23
C VAL A 34 9.68 1.99 -8.97
N TYR A 35 9.69 2.88 -7.98
CA TYR A 35 10.91 3.53 -7.51
C TYR A 35 11.48 2.72 -6.36
N ILE A 36 12.71 2.25 -6.50
CA ILE A 36 13.40 1.47 -5.47
C ILE A 36 14.32 2.41 -4.69
N GLY A 37 13.99 2.67 -3.42
CA GLY A 37 14.81 3.45 -2.50
C GLY A 37 15.80 2.57 -1.72
N MET A 38 16.88 2.12 -2.37
CA MET A 38 17.91 1.32 -1.69
C MET A 38 18.85 2.21 -0.86
N HIS A 39 19.03 1.85 0.41
CA HIS A 39 19.97 2.49 1.33
C HIS A 39 20.90 1.42 1.93
N PRO A 40 22.14 1.24 1.42
CA PRO A 40 23.05 0.25 1.96
C PRO A 40 23.49 0.67 3.38
N TYR A 41 23.23 -0.20 4.35
CA TYR A 41 23.61 0.03 5.75
C TYR A 41 25.10 -0.26 6.00
N TYR A 42 25.64 -1.26 5.33
CA TYR A 42 27.05 -1.65 5.47
C TYR A 42 27.52 -2.32 4.18
N ILE A 43 28.73 -1.99 3.76
CA ILE A 43 29.40 -2.58 2.61
C ILE A 43 30.78 -3.03 3.10
N SER A 44 31.05 -4.33 3.05
CA SER A 44 32.38 -4.89 3.27
C SER A 44 32.99 -5.36 1.95
N ILE A 45 34.31 -5.26 1.86
CA ILE A 45 35.14 -5.81 0.80
C ILE A 45 36.00 -6.92 1.41
#